data_AF-A0A441V241-F1
#
_entry.id   AF-A0A441V241-F1
#
_cell.length_a   1.000
_cell.length_b   1.000
_cell.length_c   1.000
_cell.angle_alpha   90.00
_cell.angle_beta   90.00
_cell.angle_gamma   90.00
#
_symmetry.space_group_name_H-M   'P 1'
#
loop_
_entity.id
_entity.type
_entity.pdbx_description
1 polymer ?
#
loop_
_entity_poly.entity_id
_entity_poly.type
_entity_poly.pdbx_seq_one_letter_code
_entity_poly.pdbx_strand_id
1 'polypeptide(L)'
;MTTIALFGAGGKMGYRLSTNFRGPPYIIRHVEVSDAGRERLKTGLGIDTVSADEALNGAEVVILAVPDTHIGKVAASIEGKLASGTMVVVLDA
;
A
#
# COMPACT_ATOMS: atom_id res chain seq x y z
N MET A 1 1.29 11.18 -13.51
CA MET A 1 0.91 9.83 -13.06
C MET A 1 0.83 9.90 -11.56
N THR A 2 -0.26 9.44 -10.96
CA THR A 2 -0.46 9.55 -9.51
C THR A 2 0.28 8.42 -8.79
N THR A 3 1.14 8.78 -7.85
CA THR A 3 1.90 7.79 -7.06
C THR A 3 1.10 7.33 -5.84
N ILE A 4 0.88 6.03 -5.73
CA ILE A 4 0.07 5.40 -4.68
C ILE A 4 0.96 4.46 -3.86
N ALA A 5 0.97 4.65 -2.54
CA ALA A 5 1.51 3.67 -1.60
C ALA A 5 0.38 2.75 -1.11
N LEU A 6 0.50 1.44 -1.37
CA LEU A 6 -0.49 0.44 -0.93
C LEU A 6 0.07 -0.39 0.22
N PHE A 7 -0.45 -0.15 1.43
CA PHE A 7 -0.10 -0.89 2.65
C PHE A 7 -0.99 -2.13 2.80
N GLY A 8 -0.40 -3.24 3.24
CA GLY A 8 -1.09 -4.52 3.36
C GLY A 8 -1.34 -5.18 2.01
N ALA A 9 -0.45 -4.94 1.05
CA ALA A 9 -0.61 -5.36 -0.34
C ALA A 9 -0.74 -6.88 -0.52
N GLY A 10 -0.20 -7.71 0.38
CA GLY A 10 -0.27 -9.17 0.30
C GLY A 10 -1.51 -9.78 0.97
N GLY A 11 -2.24 -8.99 1.76
CA GLY A 11 -3.50 -9.39 2.39
C GLY A 11 -4.62 -9.64 1.38
N LYS A 12 -5.77 -10.17 1.83
CA LYS A 12 -6.89 -10.49 0.92
C LYS A 12 -7.34 -9.29 0.08
N MET A 13 -7.57 -8.14 0.70
CA MET A 13 -8.00 -6.93 0.00
C MET A 13 -6.85 -6.26 -0.75
N GLY A 14 -5.67 -6.14 -0.15
CA GLY A 14 -4.48 -5.60 -0.82
C GLY A 14 -4.10 -6.37 -2.09
N TYR A 15 -4.21 -7.70 -2.07
CA TYR A 15 -3.87 -8.52 -3.23
C TYR A 15 -4.86 -8.31 -4.39
N ARG A 16 -6.16 -8.12 -4.08
CA ARG A 16 -7.19 -7.77 -5.08
C ARG A 16 -6.90 -6.40 -5.70
N LEU A 17 -6.52 -5.42 -4.89
CA LEU A 17 -6.12 -4.10 -5.39
C LEU A 17 -4.86 -4.17 -6.25
N SER A 18 -3.84 -4.89 -5.81
CA SER A 18 -2.58 -5.12 -6.56
C SER A 18 -2.83 -5.83 -7.90
N THR A 19 -3.89 -6.63 -7.99
CA THR A 19 -4.31 -7.26 -9.24
C THR A 19 -5.00 -6.26 -10.17
N ASN A 20 -5.87 -5.41 -9.63
CA ASN A 20 -6.72 -4.50 -10.41
C ASN A 20 -5.99 -3.23 -10.85
N PHE A 21 -5.16 -2.66 -9.98
CA PHE A 21 -4.42 -1.44 -10.26
C PHE A 21 -3.12 -1.77 -10.98
N ARG A 22 -3.21 -1.96 -12.31
CA ARG A 22 -2.06 -2.20 -13.17
C ARG A 22 -2.05 -1.20 -14.31
N GLY A 23 -0.92 -0.50 -14.45
CA GLY A 23 -0.69 0.42 -15.56
C GLY A 23 -1.16 1.85 -15.33
N PRO A 24 -1.01 2.72 -16.34
CA PRO A 24 -1.36 4.13 -16.25
C PRO A 24 -2.85 4.32 -15.93
N PRO A 25 -3.22 5.40 -15.21
CA PRO A 25 -2.38 6.55 -14.86
C PRO A 25 -1.63 6.45 -13.52
N TYR A 26 -1.56 5.27 -12.90
CA TYR A 26 -1.05 5.09 -11.53
C TYR A 26 0.32 4.41 -11.48
N ILE A 27 1.13 4.84 -10.52
CA ILE A 27 2.36 4.13 -10.10
C ILE A 27 2.10 3.60 -8.70
N ILE A 28 2.07 2.27 -8.55
CA ILE A 28 1.78 1.64 -7.25
C ILE A 28 3.03 1.06 -6.62
N ARG A 29 3.31 1.51 -5.40
CA ARG A 29 4.37 1.01 -4.53
C ARG A 29 3.74 0.14 -3.45
N HIS A 30 4.07 -1.15 -3.47
CA HIS A 30 3.44 -2.15 -2.64
C HIS A 30 4.22 -2.35 -1.35
N VAL A 31 3.55 -2.24 -0.21
CA VAL A 31 4.13 -2.45 1.13
C VAL A 31 3.44 -3.64 1.78
N GLU A 32 4.24 -4.63 2.17
CA GLU A 32 3.76 -5.82 2.89
C GLU A 32 4.78 -6.26 3.93
N VAL A 33 4.32 -6.47 5.17
CA VAL A 33 5.18 -6.78 6.31
C VAL A 33 5.40 -8.29 6.47
N SER A 34 4.44 -9.10 6.04
CA SER A 34 4.51 -10.56 6.16
C SER A 34 5.30 -11.20 5.01
N ASP A 35 6.19 -12.14 5.33
CA ASP A 35 6.92 -12.91 4.32
C ASP A 35 5.97 -13.65 3.38
N ALA A 36 4.91 -14.25 3.93
CA ALA A 36 3.90 -14.94 3.14
C ALA A 36 3.17 -14.00 2.16
N GLY A 37 2.86 -12.77 2.56
CA GLY A 37 2.23 -11.78 1.69
C GLY A 37 3.17 -11.29 0.59
N ARG A 38 4.45 -11.06 0.91
CA ARG A 38 5.50 -10.70 -0.07
C ARG A 38 5.67 -11.80 -1.11
N GLU A 39 5.81 -13.05 -0.67
CA GLU A 39 5.97 -14.20 -1.55
C GLU A 39 4.76 -14.38 -2.46
N ARG A 40 3.54 -14.21 -1.91
CA ARG A 40 2.30 -14.27 -2.68
C ARG A 40 2.25 -13.21 -3.78
N LEU A 41 2.65 -11.96 -3.50
CA LEU A 41 2.72 -10.89 -4.50
C LEU A 41 3.76 -11.20 -5.59
N LYS A 42 4.94 -11.69 -5.18
CA LYS A 42 6.02 -12.01 -6.10
C LYS A 42 5.64 -13.15 -7.04
N THR A 43 5.19 -14.28 -6.49
CA THR A 43 4.86 -15.48 -7.27
C THR A 43 3.56 -15.35 -8.05
N GLY A 44 2.55 -14.68 -7.48
CA GLY A 44 1.22 -14.58 -8.09
C GLY A 44 1.07 -13.43 -9.07
N LEU A 45 1.73 -12.29 -8.82
CA LEU A 45 1.55 -11.06 -9.60
C LEU A 45 2.85 -10.53 -10.21
N GLY A 46 4.01 -11.10 -9.89
CA GLY A 46 5.32 -10.59 -10.33
C GLY A 46 5.71 -9.27 -9.65
N ILE A 47 5.11 -8.95 -8.51
CA ILE A 47 5.27 -7.67 -7.82
C ILE A 47 6.29 -7.80 -6.70
N ASP A 48 7.32 -6.96 -6.74
CA ASP A 48 8.23 -6.74 -5.62
C ASP A 48 7.66 -5.69 -4.66
N THR A 49 7.83 -5.92 -3.37
CA THR A 49 7.42 -4.98 -2.33
C THR A 49 8.59 -4.08 -1.94
N VAL A 50 8.27 -2.85 -1.58
CA VAL A 50 9.25 -1.85 -1.12
C VAL A 50 9.08 -1.54 0.36
N SER A 51 10.05 -0.83 0.93
CA SER A 51 9.93 -0.33 2.30
C SER A 51 8.80 0.71 2.42
N ALA A 52 8.30 0.92 3.64
CA ALA A 52 7.31 1.97 3.90
C ALA A 52 7.86 3.37 3.57
N ASP A 53 9.13 3.64 3.88
CA ASP A 53 9.77 4.93 3.60
C ASP A 53 9.89 5.20 2.11
N GLU A 54 10.29 4.19 1.33
CA GLU A 54 10.35 4.28 -0.12
C GLU A 54 8.95 4.44 -0.74
N ALA A 55 7.96 3.72 -0.22
CA ALA A 55 6.58 3.83 -0.70
C ALA A 55 6.02 5.24 -0.48
N LEU A 56 6.23 5.82 0.71
CA LEU A 56 5.69 7.12 1.10
C LEU A 56 6.42 8.31 0.47
N ASN A 57 7.68 8.16 0.04
CA ASN A 57 8.46 9.24 -0.54
C ASN A 57 7.81 9.82 -1.82
N GLY A 58 7.16 10.98 -1.69
CA GLY A 58 6.44 11.62 -2.78
C GLY A 58 5.12 10.92 -3.16
N ALA A 59 4.54 10.10 -2.28
CA ALA A 59 3.24 9.51 -2.49
C ALA A 59 2.13 10.57 -2.39
N GLU A 60 1.26 10.61 -3.39
CA GLU A 60 0.08 11.48 -3.43
C GLU A 60 -1.12 10.82 -2.76
N VAL A 61 -1.17 9.48 -2.79
CA VAL A 61 -2.22 8.68 -2.15
C VAL A 61 -1.60 7.55 -1.34
N VAL A 62 -2.13 7.32 -0.15
CA VAL A 62 -1.81 6.15 0.68
C VAL A 62 -3.08 5.35 0.91
N ILE A 63 -3.07 4.08 0.51
CA ILE A 63 -4.17 3.15 0.75
C ILE A 63 -3.79 2.22 1.90
N LEU A 64 -4.59 2.20 2.96
CA LEU A 64 -4.41 1.31 4.10
C LEU A 64 -5.27 0.06 3.95
N ALA A 65 -4.81 -0.93 3.17
CA ALA A 65 -5.48 -2.22 3.00
C ALA A 65 -5.11 -3.20 4.12
N VAL A 66 -5.21 -2.74 5.36
CA VAL A 66 -4.92 -3.48 6.61
C VAL A 66 -6.22 -3.75 7.37
N PRO A 67 -6.26 -4.67 8.35
CA PRO A 67 -7.44 -4.86 9.18
C PRO A 67 -7.84 -3.58 9.92
N ASP A 68 -9.12 -3.34 10.16
CA ASP A 68 -9.63 -2.10 10.79
C ASP A 68 -9.01 -1.83 12.15
N THR A 69 -8.82 -2.91 12.93
CA THR A 69 -8.16 -2.87 14.24
C THR A 69 -6.72 -2.35 14.18
N HIS A 70 -6.10 -2.33 13.01
CA HIS A 70 -4.73 -1.87 12.78
C HIS A 70 -4.65 -0.49 12.13
N ILE A 71 -5.74 0.06 11.58
CA ILE A 71 -5.74 1.34 10.84
C ILE A 71 -5.13 2.46 11.69
N GLY A 72 -5.61 2.65 12.92
CA GLY A 72 -5.12 3.73 13.79
C GLY A 72 -3.62 3.61 14.09
N LYS A 73 -3.14 2.39 14.35
CA LYS A 73 -1.72 2.12 14.61
C LYS A 73 -0.85 2.39 13.38
N VAL A 74 -1.31 1.96 12.20
CA VAL A 74 -0.57 2.16 10.95
C VAL A 74 -0.56 3.64 10.57
N ALA A 75 -1.71 4.32 10.64
CA ALA A 75 -1.83 5.75 10.36
C ALA A 75 -0.88 6.59 11.25
N ALA A 76 -0.90 6.35 12.56
CA ALA A 76 0.00 7.03 13.50
C ALA A 76 1.49 6.77 13.21
N SER A 77 1.84 5.60 12.64
CA SER A 77 3.23 5.28 12.29
C SER A 77 3.73 5.99 11.03
N ILE A 78 2.83 6.49 10.19
CA ILE A 78 3.16 7.11 8.90
C ILE A 78 2.85 8.61 8.84
N GLU A 79 2.00 9.15 9.72
CA GLU A 79 1.49 10.53 9.63
C GLU A 79 2.61 11.57 9.49
N GLY A 80 3.72 11.43 10.24
CA GLY A 80 4.85 12.36 10.20
C GLY A 80 5.68 12.29 8.92
N LYS A 81 5.41 11.31 8.05
CA LYS A 81 6.09 11.10 6.76
C LYS A 81 5.24 11.52 5.57
N LEU A 82 3.97 11.87 5.78
CA LEU A 82 3.06 12.27 4.72
C LEU A 82 3.34 13.72 4.29
N ALA A 83 3.39 13.96 2.99
CA ALA A 83 3.47 15.31 2.47
C ALA A 83 2.12 16.02 2.65
N SER A 84 2.16 17.36 2.74
CA SER A 84 0.92 18.14 2.75
C SER A 84 0.12 17.87 1.48
N GLY A 85 -1.17 17.56 1.64
CA GLY A 85 -2.07 17.23 0.53
C GLY A 85 -2.10 15.75 0.15
N THR A 86 -1.30 14.87 0.78
CA THR A 86 -1.41 13.42 0.59
C THR A 86 -2.79 12.92 1.03
N MET A 87 -3.49 12.20 0.16
CA MET A 87 -4.78 11.58 0.47
C MET A 87 -4.56 10.24 1.17
N VAL A 88 -5.18 10.03 2.33
CA VAL A 88 -5.20 8.73 3.01
C VAL A 88 -6.56 8.08 2.76
N VAL A 89 -6.55 6.86 2.23
CA VAL A 89 -7.74 6.08 1.90
C VAL A 89 -7.76 4.83 2.78
N VAL A 90 -8.84 4.67 3.53
CA VAL A 90 -9.18 3.43 4.23
C VAL A 90 -10.25 2.69 3.44
N LEU A 91 -10.25 1.37 3.54
CA LEU A 91 -11.23 0.53 2.87
C LEU A 91 -12.21 0.03 3.93
N ASP A 92 -13.49 0.17 3.64
CA ASP A 92 -14.51 -0.51 4.43
C ASP A 92 -14.36 -2.02 4.20
N ALA A 93 -14.29 -2.79 5.28
CA ALA A 93 -14.00 -4.22 5.29
C ALA A 93 -15.19 -5.04 5.80
#